data_AF-A0A540VQ47-F1
#
_entry.id   AF-A0A540VQ47-F1
#
_cell.length_a   1.000
_cell.length_b   1.000
_cell.length_c   1.000
_cell.angle_alpha   90.00
_cell.angle_beta   90.00
_cell.angle_gamma   90.00
#
_symmetry.space_group_name_H-M   'P 1'
#
loop_
_entity.id
_entity.type
_entity.pdbx_description
1 polymer ?
#
loop_
_entity_poly.entity_id
_entity_poly.type
_entity_poly.pdbx_seq_one_letter_code
_entity_poly.pdbx_strand_id
1 'polypeptide(L)'
;MARSCSRLAVVAGLVASLAFPVFAQDGTAPMPANAQSKTYGEGWDCDRGYRRADDECLAVIVPANAFATNRTYGAGWECSHGFREVDDATCLEVVVPEGGYLDSSGKRWSCLRGHRKVGDLCEEVIVPANAYLSDETYGSSWLCDRGYETNGEACTAIAVPENAFLNGLRYGQPWTCERGFIETDDMCEPVAVPHNAFLDDVGYGPGWSCDRGFAASDDGCTAIDLPDNAHLDRSGNRWECHSNFRRSQGRCLLND
;
A
#
# COMPACT_ATOMS: atom_id res chain seq x y z
N MET A 1 50.66 42.81 18.18
CA MET A 1 51.55 42.80 16.98
C MET A 1 53.00 42.63 17.46
N ALA A 2 53.85 42.01 16.63
CA ALA A 2 55.26 41.60 16.86
C ALA A 2 55.41 40.23 17.56
N ARG A 3 55.52 39.12 16.80
CA ARG A 3 56.64 38.58 16.00
C ARG A 3 57.66 37.79 16.83
N SER A 4 57.48 36.47 16.73
CA SER A 4 58.41 35.38 17.05
C SER A 4 59.74 35.49 16.29
N CYS A 5 60.83 35.04 16.90
CA CYS A 5 61.94 34.39 16.21
C CYS A 5 62.85 33.61 17.19
N SER A 6 63.56 32.60 16.69
CA SER A 6 64.57 31.72 17.33
C SER A 6 64.01 30.47 18.05
N ARG A 7 64.40 29.22 17.77
CA ARG A 7 65.45 28.64 16.91
C ARG A 7 65.00 27.25 16.43
N LEU A 8 65.40 26.89 15.21
CA LEU A 8 65.36 25.53 14.70
C LEU A 8 66.25 24.59 15.53
N ALA A 9 65.68 23.47 15.97
CA ALA A 9 66.43 22.27 16.31
C ALA A 9 65.84 21.12 15.49
N VAL A 10 66.60 20.66 14.49
CA VAL A 10 66.26 19.47 13.69
C VAL A 10 66.69 18.25 14.50
N VAL A 11 65.72 17.48 15.00
CA VAL A 11 65.95 16.16 15.59
C VAL A 11 65.59 15.12 14.53
N ALA A 12 66.61 14.44 13.99
CA ALA A 12 66.44 13.30 13.10
C ALA A 12 65.98 12.10 13.92
N GLY A 13 64.70 11.74 13.83
CA GLY A 13 64.13 10.55 14.45
C GLY A 13 64.31 9.33 13.55
N LEU A 14 65.13 8.36 13.98
CA LEU A 14 65.18 7.01 13.41
C LEU A 14 63.85 6.29 13.69
N VAL A 15 63.06 6.02 12.65
CA VAL A 15 61.88 5.15 12.74
C VAL A 15 62.37 3.70 12.69
N ALA A 16 62.45 3.04 13.84
CA ALA A 16 62.70 1.60 13.92
C ALA A 16 61.41 0.85 13.60
N SER A 17 61.32 0.32 12.39
CA SER A 17 60.23 -0.57 11.96
C SER A 17 60.33 -1.91 12.71
N LEU A 18 59.55 -2.06 13.79
CA LEU A 18 59.35 -3.36 14.44
C LEU A 18 58.46 -4.22 13.54
N ALA A 19 59.07 -5.17 12.83
CA ALA A 19 58.35 -6.24 12.16
C ALA A 19 57.76 -7.17 13.23
N PHE A 20 56.46 -7.05 13.50
CA PHE A 20 55.75 -8.08 14.27
C PHE A 20 55.72 -9.36 13.43
N PRO A 21 56.11 -10.52 13.98
CA PRO A 21 55.92 -11.78 13.29
C PRO A 21 54.41 -11.99 13.10
N VAL A 22 53.97 -12.00 11.83
CA VAL A 22 52.65 -12.51 11.46
C VAL A 22 52.76 -14.02 11.61
N PHE A 23 52.19 -14.56 12.67
CA PHE A 23 51.93 -15.99 12.75
C PHE A 23 50.85 -16.31 11.72
N ALA A 24 51.24 -16.93 10.60
CA ALA A 24 50.31 -17.70 9.82
C ALA A 24 49.77 -18.80 10.73
N GLN A 25 48.47 -18.79 11.04
CA GLN A 25 47.84 -19.97 11.62
C GLN A 25 47.97 -21.07 10.57
N ASP A 26 48.75 -22.09 10.89
CA ASP A 26 48.88 -23.29 10.09
C ASP A 26 47.47 -23.90 10.01
N GLY A 27 46.77 -23.66 8.90
CA GLY A 27 45.35 -23.97 8.69
C GLY A 27 45.05 -25.46 8.57
N THR A 28 45.94 -26.32 9.05
CA THR A 28 45.77 -27.77 9.07
C THR A 28 45.42 -28.24 10.48
N ALA A 29 44.35 -27.67 11.04
CA ALA A 29 43.62 -28.42 12.07
C ALA A 29 43.27 -29.79 11.46
N PRO A 30 43.68 -30.92 12.07
CA PRO A 30 43.40 -32.23 11.54
C PRO A 30 41.89 -32.38 11.33
N MET A 31 41.49 -32.94 10.18
CA MET A 31 40.07 -33.10 9.86
C MET A 31 39.40 -33.93 10.98
N PRO A 32 38.35 -33.39 11.64
CA PRO A 32 37.72 -34.07 12.76
C PRO A 32 36.95 -35.30 12.27
N ALA A 33 36.58 -36.18 13.20
CA ALA A 33 35.71 -37.31 12.90
C ALA A 33 34.35 -36.84 12.35
N ASN A 34 33.76 -37.62 11.44
CA ASN A 34 32.49 -37.33 10.78
C ASN A 34 32.50 -36.03 9.94
N ALA A 35 33.63 -35.74 9.30
CA ALA A 35 33.81 -34.63 8.39
C ALA A 35 34.47 -35.08 7.08
N GLN A 36 34.13 -34.37 6.01
CA GLN A 36 34.68 -34.55 4.67
C GLN A 36 35.31 -33.23 4.18
N SER A 37 36.32 -33.32 3.31
CA SER A 37 36.94 -32.13 2.74
C SER A 37 35.96 -31.38 1.86
N LYS A 38 35.97 -30.04 1.93
CA LYS A 38 35.15 -29.21 1.05
C LYS A 38 35.50 -29.44 -0.42
N THR A 39 34.48 -29.42 -1.29
CA THR A 39 34.70 -29.51 -2.74
C THR A 39 35.32 -28.23 -3.30
N TYR A 40 35.11 -27.09 -2.63
CA TYR A 40 35.65 -25.79 -3.00
C TYR A 40 36.10 -25.01 -1.76
N GLY A 41 37.26 -24.36 -1.84
CA GLY A 41 37.87 -23.63 -0.72
C GLY A 41 38.64 -24.53 0.24
N GLU A 42 39.27 -23.93 1.24
CA GLU A 42 39.98 -24.65 2.31
C GLU A 42 39.02 -25.04 3.45
N GLY A 43 39.30 -26.18 4.10
CA GLY A 43 38.56 -26.68 5.26
C GLY A 43 37.69 -27.92 4.97
N TRP A 44 36.75 -28.18 5.89
CA TRP A 44 35.91 -29.38 5.92
C TRP A 44 34.45 -29.03 6.18
N ASP A 45 33.55 -29.92 5.73
CA ASP A 45 32.12 -29.92 6.04
C ASP A 45 31.77 -31.20 6.82
N CYS A 46 30.81 -31.12 7.73
CA CYS A 46 30.34 -32.31 8.44
C CYS A 46 29.64 -33.29 7.49
N ASP A 47 29.74 -34.58 7.82
CA ASP A 47 28.98 -35.62 7.16
C ASP A 47 27.47 -35.45 7.41
N ARG A 48 26.65 -36.05 6.55
CA ARG A 48 25.18 -36.00 6.74
C ARG A 48 24.79 -36.62 8.07
N GLY A 49 23.92 -35.94 8.81
CA GLY A 49 23.55 -36.32 10.17
C GLY A 49 24.48 -35.76 11.26
N TYR A 50 25.50 -34.98 10.88
CA TYR A 50 26.37 -34.25 11.79
C TYR A 50 26.31 -32.74 11.51
N ARG A 51 26.44 -31.95 12.57
CA ARG A 51 26.48 -30.48 12.51
C ARG A 51 27.79 -29.96 13.07
N ARG A 52 28.23 -28.82 12.56
CA ARG A 52 29.43 -28.15 13.06
C ARG A 52 29.17 -27.57 14.45
N ALA A 53 30.04 -27.89 15.39
CA ALA A 53 30.16 -27.24 16.69
C ALA A 53 31.64 -26.97 16.93
N ASP A 54 32.03 -25.69 16.84
CA ASP A 54 33.43 -25.25 16.87
C ASP A 54 34.31 -25.97 15.84
N ASP A 55 35.27 -26.77 16.30
CA ASP A 55 36.21 -27.55 15.50
C ASP A 55 35.84 -29.05 15.41
N GLU A 56 34.61 -29.40 15.76
CA GLU A 56 34.10 -30.77 15.73
C GLU A 56 32.78 -30.90 14.95
N CYS A 57 32.50 -32.13 14.52
CA CYS A 57 31.23 -32.54 13.96
C CYS A 57 30.46 -33.38 14.98
N LEU A 58 29.43 -32.78 15.58
CA LEU A 58 28.57 -33.45 16.55
C LEU A 58 27.36 -34.05 15.84
N ALA A 59 26.95 -35.23 16.29
CA ALA A 59 25.75 -35.88 15.76
C ALA A 59 24.52 -35.00 16.00
N VAL A 60 23.66 -34.88 14.98
CA VAL A 60 22.38 -34.20 15.10
C VAL A 60 21.43 -35.09 15.89
N ILE A 61 21.15 -34.69 17.13
CA ILE A 61 20.11 -35.31 17.95
C ILE A 61 18.78 -34.63 17.60
N VAL A 62 17.88 -35.38 16.96
CA VAL A 62 16.54 -34.89 16.62
C VAL A 62 15.63 -35.10 17.83
N PRO A 63 15.09 -34.02 18.45
CA PRO A 63 14.17 -34.16 19.58
C PRO A 63 12.80 -34.70 19.13
N ALA A 64 11.94 -35.03 20.09
CA ALA A 64 10.55 -35.39 19.80
C ALA A 64 9.85 -34.24 19.05
N ASN A 65 8.95 -34.58 18.12
CA ASN A 65 8.21 -33.63 17.28
C ASN A 65 9.09 -32.77 16.35
N ALA A 66 10.25 -33.28 15.95
CA ALA A 66 11.15 -32.66 14.99
C ALA A 66 11.55 -33.63 13.87
N PHE A 67 12.12 -33.09 12.79
CA PHE A 67 12.72 -33.85 11.71
C PHE A 67 14.12 -33.31 11.36
N ALA A 68 14.99 -34.19 10.87
CA ALA A 68 16.33 -33.81 10.42
C ALA A 68 16.25 -32.99 9.12
N THR A 69 16.97 -31.87 9.05
CA THR A 69 17.01 -31.01 7.85
C THR A 69 18.16 -31.36 6.91
N ASN A 70 19.06 -32.27 7.32
CA ASN A 70 20.32 -32.58 6.64
C ASN A 70 21.23 -31.36 6.41
N ARG A 71 21.00 -30.27 7.16
CA ARG A 71 21.90 -29.10 7.17
C ARG A 71 23.04 -29.38 8.13
N THR A 72 24.25 -29.06 7.70
CA THR A 72 25.49 -29.18 8.51
C THR A 72 25.73 -27.95 9.40
N TYR A 73 24.88 -26.93 9.27
CA TYR A 73 24.88 -25.69 10.05
C TYR A 73 23.56 -25.54 10.83
N GLY A 74 23.58 -24.72 11.88
CA GLY A 74 22.44 -24.55 12.79
C GLY A 74 22.17 -25.80 13.62
N ALA A 75 20.91 -26.00 14.05
CA ALA A 75 20.51 -27.14 14.87
C ALA A 75 20.57 -28.49 14.12
N GLY A 76 20.51 -28.48 12.77
CA GLY A 76 20.45 -29.69 11.94
C GLY A 76 19.09 -30.40 11.95
N TRP A 77 18.14 -29.89 12.72
CA TRP A 77 16.75 -30.33 12.78
C TRP A 77 15.79 -29.13 12.75
N GLU A 78 14.52 -29.39 12.50
CA GLU A 78 13.45 -28.40 12.56
C GLU A 78 12.20 -29.04 13.17
N CYS A 79 11.43 -28.27 13.95
CA CYS A 79 10.17 -28.75 14.51
C CYS A 79 9.17 -29.10 13.40
N SER A 80 8.42 -30.17 13.62
CA SER A 80 7.28 -30.54 12.81
C SER A 80 6.20 -29.44 12.86
N HIS A 81 5.35 -29.40 11.84
CA HIS A 81 4.21 -28.46 11.80
C HIS A 81 3.32 -28.63 13.04
N GLY A 82 2.97 -27.52 13.70
CA GLY A 82 2.26 -27.51 14.98
C GLY A 82 3.19 -27.47 16.20
N PHE A 83 4.51 -27.44 16.01
CA PHE A 83 5.47 -27.35 17.09
C PHE A 83 6.44 -26.18 16.87
N ARG A 84 6.83 -25.54 17.98
CA ARG A 84 7.80 -24.45 18.01
C ARG A 84 9.01 -24.83 18.85
N GLU A 85 10.16 -24.32 18.43
CA GLU A 85 11.43 -24.51 19.11
C GLU A 85 11.46 -23.74 20.44
N VAL A 86 11.96 -24.40 21.49
CA VAL A 86 12.16 -23.86 22.83
C VAL A 86 13.50 -24.36 23.37
N ASP A 87 14.28 -23.42 23.93
CA ASP A 87 15.61 -23.63 24.53
C ASP A 87 16.62 -24.32 23.60
N ASP A 88 16.53 -24.08 22.28
CA ASP A 88 17.40 -24.64 21.23
C ASP A 88 17.55 -26.17 21.25
N ALA A 89 16.59 -26.86 21.89
CA ALA A 89 16.72 -28.28 22.20
C ALA A 89 15.40 -29.06 22.10
N THR A 90 14.25 -28.39 22.20
CA THR A 90 12.95 -29.07 22.25
C THR A 90 11.92 -28.43 21.32
N CYS A 91 10.99 -29.25 20.85
CA CYS A 91 9.83 -28.81 20.09
C CYS A 91 8.57 -28.98 20.93
N LEU A 92 8.02 -27.85 21.38
CA LEU A 92 6.77 -27.82 22.15
C LEU A 92 5.60 -27.49 21.22
N GLU A 93 4.46 -28.11 21.51
CA GLU A 93 3.24 -27.91 20.74
C GLU A 93 2.78 -26.44 20.81
N VAL A 94 2.35 -25.93 19.67
CA VAL A 94 1.71 -24.61 19.57
C VAL A 94 0.27 -24.76 20.00
N VAL A 95 -0.05 -24.28 21.20
CA VAL A 95 -1.43 -24.25 21.70
C VAL A 95 -2.24 -23.24 20.89
N VAL A 96 -3.26 -23.73 20.19
CA VAL A 96 -4.19 -22.90 19.41
C VAL A 96 -5.47 -22.70 20.24
N PRO A 97 -5.89 -21.44 20.51
CA PRO A 97 -7.14 -21.20 21.24
C PRO A 97 -8.37 -21.55 20.39
N GLU A 98 -9.53 -21.66 21.04
CA GLU A 98 -10.82 -21.72 20.33
C GLU A 98 -10.97 -20.51 19.41
N GLY A 99 -11.53 -20.71 18.20
CA GLY A 99 -11.61 -19.67 17.18
C GLY A 99 -10.29 -19.40 16.44
N GLY A 100 -9.21 -20.15 16.74
CA GLY A 100 -7.91 -20.03 16.09
C GLY A 100 -7.58 -21.18 15.14
N TYR A 101 -6.54 -20.98 14.32
CA TYR A 101 -5.93 -22.01 13.47
C TYR A 101 -4.41 -21.82 13.36
N LEU A 102 -3.65 -22.90 13.12
CA LEU A 102 -2.21 -22.81 12.85
C LEU A 102 -1.95 -22.10 11.52
N ASP A 103 -1.00 -21.17 11.51
CA ASP A 103 -0.58 -20.54 10.27
C ASP A 103 0.18 -21.51 9.34
N SER A 104 0.52 -21.05 8.14
CA SER A 104 1.23 -21.86 7.16
C SER A 104 2.62 -22.31 7.64
N SER A 105 3.23 -21.60 8.58
CA SER A 105 4.51 -22.00 9.18
C SER A 105 4.33 -23.14 10.19
N GLY A 106 3.15 -23.25 10.80
CA GLY A 106 2.87 -24.18 11.89
C GLY A 106 3.54 -23.82 13.21
N LYS A 107 4.23 -22.68 13.28
CA LYS A 107 4.96 -22.19 14.47
C LYS A 107 4.17 -21.11 15.21
N ARG A 108 3.10 -20.59 14.62
CA ARG A 108 2.20 -19.58 15.19
C ARG A 108 0.76 -19.91 14.81
N TRP A 109 -0.17 -19.19 15.41
CA TRP A 109 -1.59 -19.28 15.10
C TRP A 109 -2.15 -17.91 14.72
N SER A 110 -3.26 -17.95 14.00
CA SER A 110 -4.09 -16.81 13.61
C SER A 110 -5.55 -17.08 13.96
N CYS A 111 -6.35 -16.02 14.12
CA CYS A 111 -7.78 -16.18 14.34
C CYS A 111 -8.50 -16.53 13.04
N LEU A 112 -9.49 -17.41 13.13
CA LEU A 112 -10.42 -17.70 12.04
C LEU A 112 -11.15 -16.42 11.62
N ARG A 113 -11.67 -16.40 10.38
CA ARG A 113 -12.54 -15.31 9.92
C ARG A 113 -13.71 -15.14 10.90
N GLY A 114 -14.03 -13.89 11.22
CA GLY A 114 -15.05 -13.58 12.23
C GLY A 114 -14.54 -13.63 13.67
N HIS A 115 -13.24 -13.81 13.89
CA HIS A 115 -12.64 -13.69 15.22
C HIS A 115 -11.52 -12.65 15.21
N ARG A 116 -11.35 -11.96 16.32
CA ARG A 116 -10.28 -10.99 16.54
C ARG A 116 -9.35 -11.48 17.65
N LYS A 117 -8.07 -11.16 17.53
CA LYS A 117 -7.08 -11.50 18.54
C LYS A 117 -7.21 -10.58 19.76
N VAL A 118 -7.46 -11.15 20.93
CA VAL A 118 -7.48 -10.45 22.21
C VAL A 118 -6.55 -11.20 23.17
N GLY A 119 -5.34 -10.66 23.37
CA GLY A 119 -4.28 -11.37 24.08
C GLY A 119 -3.91 -12.69 23.38
N ASP A 120 -4.01 -13.79 24.12
CA ASP A 120 -3.75 -15.16 23.63
C ASP A 120 -5.03 -15.91 23.24
N LEU A 121 -6.13 -15.20 23.01
CA LEU A 121 -7.42 -15.75 22.61
C LEU A 121 -7.88 -15.19 21.27
N CYS A 122 -8.79 -15.93 20.63
CA CYS A 122 -9.58 -15.45 19.52
C CYS A 122 -11.02 -15.26 19.99
N GLU A 123 -11.43 -14.00 20.12
CA GLU A 123 -12.81 -13.66 20.46
C GLU A 123 -13.64 -13.49 19.20
N GLU A 124 -14.86 -13.99 19.21
CA GLU A 124 -15.81 -13.79 18.12
C GLU A 124 -16.12 -12.29 17.94
N VAL A 125 -16.12 -11.85 16.69
CA VAL A 125 -16.50 -10.49 16.30
C VAL A 125 -18.02 -10.40 16.29
N ILE A 126 -18.55 -9.56 17.17
CA ILE A 126 -19.98 -9.21 17.13
C ILE A 126 -20.21 -8.31 15.92
N VAL A 127 -20.98 -8.80 14.95
CA VAL A 127 -21.39 -8.04 13.77
C VAL A 127 -22.76 -7.41 14.06
N PRO A 128 -22.89 -6.07 14.05
CA PRO A 128 -24.17 -5.42 14.29
C PRO A 128 -25.15 -5.64 13.12
N ALA A 129 -26.40 -5.23 13.31
CA ALA A 129 -27.38 -5.24 12.22
C ALA A 129 -26.93 -4.33 11.06
N ASN A 130 -27.23 -4.74 9.82
CA ASN A 130 -26.85 -4.06 8.58
C ASN A 130 -25.32 -3.94 8.40
N ALA A 131 -24.59 -4.98 8.82
CA ALA A 131 -23.15 -5.07 8.69
C ALA A 131 -22.72 -6.47 8.27
N TYR A 132 -21.51 -6.56 7.73
CA TYR A 132 -20.87 -7.81 7.35
C TYR A 132 -19.40 -7.82 7.81
N LEU A 133 -18.83 -9.02 7.96
CA LEU A 133 -17.42 -9.17 8.33
C LEU A 133 -16.50 -8.57 7.27
N SER A 134 -15.55 -7.75 7.71
CA SER A 134 -14.53 -7.20 6.82
C SER A 134 -13.59 -8.30 6.34
N ASP A 135 -13.23 -8.26 5.07
CA ASP A 135 -12.16 -9.10 4.50
C ASP A 135 -10.79 -8.43 4.57
N GLU A 136 -10.73 -7.19 5.11
CA GLU A 136 -9.48 -6.45 5.24
C GLU A 136 -8.65 -6.97 6.41
N THR A 137 -7.37 -7.26 6.16
CA THR A 137 -6.41 -7.71 7.19
C THR A 137 -6.14 -6.63 8.25
N TYR A 138 -6.33 -5.37 7.88
CA TYR A 138 -6.10 -4.20 8.73
C TYR A 138 -7.34 -3.31 8.68
N GLY A 139 -7.79 -2.82 9.83
CA GLY A 139 -8.97 -1.96 9.94
C GLY A 139 -10.06 -2.53 10.84
N SER A 140 -11.29 -2.07 10.65
CA SER A 140 -12.46 -2.54 11.39
C SER A 140 -12.77 -4.00 11.05
N SER A 141 -13.19 -4.78 12.06
CA SER A 141 -13.52 -6.20 11.87
C SER A 141 -14.82 -6.44 11.10
N TRP A 142 -15.63 -5.40 10.90
CA TRP A 142 -16.86 -5.41 10.13
C TRP A 142 -17.01 -4.08 9.36
N LEU A 143 -17.84 -4.10 8.33
CA LEU A 143 -18.23 -2.96 7.51
C LEU A 143 -19.75 -2.92 7.38
N CYS A 144 -20.31 -1.73 7.16
CA CYS A 144 -21.75 -1.58 6.97
C CYS A 144 -22.18 -2.06 5.57
N ASP A 145 -23.38 -2.63 5.52
CA ASP A 145 -24.06 -2.96 4.26
C ASP A 145 -24.26 -1.69 3.43
N ARG A 146 -24.40 -1.85 2.12
CA ARG A 146 -24.68 -0.73 1.22
C ARG A 146 -25.94 0.02 1.66
N GLY A 147 -25.82 1.34 1.79
CA GLY A 147 -26.90 2.20 2.28
C GLY A 147 -26.88 2.42 3.79
N TYR A 148 -25.87 1.90 4.48
CA TYR A 148 -25.62 2.16 5.89
C TYR A 148 -24.20 2.71 6.10
N GLU A 149 -24.05 3.52 7.12
CA GLU A 149 -22.78 4.10 7.54
C GLU A 149 -22.48 3.80 9.01
N THR A 150 -21.19 3.78 9.35
CA THR A 150 -20.72 3.48 10.70
C THR A 150 -21.07 4.63 11.64
N ASN A 151 -21.83 4.31 12.69
CA ASN A 151 -22.11 5.22 13.79
C ASN A 151 -21.81 4.52 15.12
N GLY A 152 -20.59 4.73 15.63
CA GLY A 152 -20.08 4.02 16.80
C GLY A 152 -19.95 2.51 16.54
N GLU A 153 -20.68 1.70 17.31
CA GLU A 153 -20.69 0.23 17.22
C GLU A 153 -21.85 -0.30 16.37
N ALA A 154 -22.56 0.56 15.63
CA ALA A 154 -23.70 0.19 14.81
C ALA A 154 -23.60 0.74 13.38
N CYS A 155 -24.41 0.16 12.50
CA CYS A 155 -24.63 0.67 11.16
C CYS A 155 -25.99 1.36 11.09
N THR A 156 -25.99 2.66 10.79
CA THR A 156 -27.21 3.46 10.66
C THR A 156 -27.49 3.74 9.20
N ALA A 157 -28.77 3.73 8.81
CA ALA A 157 -29.16 3.97 7.43
C ALA A 157 -28.73 5.38 7.01
N ILE A 158 -28.14 5.48 5.83
CA ILE A 158 -27.74 6.74 5.23
C ILE A 158 -29.01 7.50 4.83
N ALA A 159 -29.13 8.73 5.31
CA ALA A 159 -30.21 9.62 4.89
C ALA A 159 -29.95 10.08 3.45
N VAL A 160 -30.76 9.59 2.52
CA VAL A 160 -30.75 10.02 1.12
C VAL A 160 -31.85 11.07 0.95
N PRO A 161 -31.52 12.31 0.57
CA PRO A 161 -32.53 13.35 0.38
C PRO A 161 -33.43 13.03 -0.83
N GLU A 162 -34.54 13.76 -0.95
CA GLU A 162 -35.41 13.69 -2.13
C GLU A 162 -34.62 14.07 -3.39
N ASN A 163 -34.90 13.40 -4.51
CA ASN A 163 -34.19 13.57 -5.79
C ASN A 163 -32.69 13.20 -5.71
N ALA A 164 -32.33 12.25 -4.85
CA ALA A 164 -30.99 11.67 -4.78
C ALA A 164 -31.03 10.14 -4.74
N PHE A 165 -29.90 9.53 -5.08
CA PHE A 165 -29.72 8.08 -5.00
C PHE A 165 -28.37 7.74 -4.35
N LEU A 166 -28.30 6.58 -3.69
CA LEU A 166 -27.04 6.07 -3.15
C LEU A 166 -26.04 5.81 -4.28
N ASN A 167 -24.87 6.43 -4.20
CA ASN A 167 -23.83 6.26 -5.20
C ASN A 167 -22.91 5.06 -4.86
N GLY A 168 -21.90 4.80 -5.69
CA GLY A 168 -20.97 3.68 -5.53
C GLY A 168 -19.68 4.05 -4.78
N LEU A 169 -19.58 5.27 -4.27
CA LEU A 169 -18.35 5.77 -3.67
C LEU A 169 -18.14 5.13 -2.29
N ARG A 170 -16.91 4.69 -2.02
CA ARG A 170 -16.51 4.14 -0.72
C ARG A 170 -16.15 5.25 0.30
N TYR A 171 -15.88 6.44 -0.20
CA TYR A 171 -15.43 7.59 0.57
C TYR A 171 -16.09 8.85 0.02
N GLY A 172 -16.31 9.84 0.88
CA GLY A 172 -17.01 11.08 0.53
C GLY A 172 -18.52 10.95 0.67
N GLN A 173 -19.27 11.81 -0.03
CA GLN A 173 -20.72 11.82 0.04
C GLN A 173 -21.30 10.51 -0.52
N PRO A 174 -22.18 9.82 0.23
CA PRO A 174 -22.66 8.49 -0.12
C PRO A 174 -23.82 8.47 -1.13
N TRP A 175 -24.35 9.64 -1.49
CA TRP A 175 -25.42 9.81 -2.46
C TRP A 175 -25.04 10.83 -3.52
N THR A 176 -25.78 10.82 -4.62
CA THR A 176 -25.62 11.77 -5.72
C THR A 176 -27.00 12.21 -6.15
N CYS A 177 -27.14 13.49 -6.50
CA CYS A 177 -28.40 14.02 -7.01
C CYS A 177 -28.81 13.32 -8.31
N GLU A 178 -30.11 13.12 -8.46
CA GLU A 178 -30.70 12.67 -9.70
C GLU A 178 -30.46 13.70 -10.81
N ARG A 179 -30.58 13.23 -12.06
CA ARG A 179 -30.44 14.10 -13.23
C ARG A 179 -31.41 15.28 -13.15
N GLY A 180 -30.89 16.49 -13.34
CA GLY A 180 -31.67 17.72 -13.25
C GLY A 180 -31.73 18.33 -11.85
N PHE A 181 -30.96 17.79 -10.90
CA PHE A 181 -30.81 18.35 -9.56
C PHE A 181 -29.33 18.58 -9.24
N ILE A 182 -29.05 19.59 -8.42
CA ILE A 182 -27.73 19.96 -7.94
C ILE A 182 -27.70 19.98 -6.41
N GLU A 183 -26.53 19.65 -5.84
CA GLU A 183 -26.32 19.62 -4.40
C GLU A 183 -26.28 21.04 -3.82
N THR A 184 -27.19 21.33 -2.89
CA THR A 184 -27.23 22.55 -2.08
C THR A 184 -27.56 22.16 -0.63
N ASP A 185 -26.69 22.50 0.33
CA ASP A 185 -26.91 22.27 1.77
C ASP A 185 -27.41 20.85 2.12
N ASP A 186 -26.72 19.80 1.65
CA ASP A 186 -27.08 18.39 1.84
C ASP A 186 -28.46 17.98 1.28
N MET A 187 -28.99 18.75 0.33
CA MET A 187 -30.21 18.46 -0.42
C MET A 187 -29.97 18.55 -1.92
N CYS A 188 -30.88 17.97 -2.70
CA CYS A 188 -30.86 18.05 -4.15
C CYS A 188 -31.95 19.01 -4.64
N GLU A 189 -31.53 20.19 -5.08
CA GLU A 189 -32.42 21.23 -5.60
C GLU A 189 -32.49 21.17 -7.12
N PRO A 190 -33.66 21.45 -7.73
CA PRO A 190 -33.81 21.38 -9.18
C PRO A 190 -32.96 22.43 -9.86
N VAL A 191 -32.26 22.02 -10.92
CA VAL A 191 -31.47 22.90 -11.77
C VAL A 191 -32.41 23.87 -12.50
N ALA A 192 -32.22 25.17 -12.27
CA ALA A 192 -32.92 26.21 -13.00
C ALA A 192 -32.31 26.35 -14.42
N VAL A 193 -32.95 25.72 -15.40
CA VAL A 193 -32.55 25.81 -16.81
C VAL A 193 -33.09 27.10 -17.43
N PRO A 194 -32.24 28.04 -17.86
CA PRO A 194 -32.70 29.28 -18.50
C PRO A 194 -33.27 29.01 -19.90
N HIS A 195 -33.92 30.03 -20.48
CA HIS A 195 -34.38 29.95 -21.87
C HIS A 195 -33.19 29.80 -22.84
N ASN A 196 -33.37 29.02 -23.90
CA ASN A 196 -32.31 28.61 -24.84
C ASN A 196 -31.19 27.77 -24.21
N ALA A 197 -31.53 26.93 -23.22
CA ALA A 197 -30.62 25.98 -22.59
C ALA A 197 -31.30 24.62 -22.40
N PHE A 198 -30.47 23.60 -22.19
CA PHE A 198 -30.89 22.25 -21.88
C PHE A 198 -30.09 21.68 -20.70
N LEU A 199 -30.66 20.70 -19.99
CA LEU A 199 -29.99 20.01 -18.89
C LEU A 199 -28.73 19.29 -19.40
N ASP A 200 -27.62 19.55 -18.73
CA ASP A 200 -26.33 18.97 -19.05
C ASP A 200 -25.74 18.28 -17.82
N ASP A 201 -25.38 17.02 -17.97
CA ASP A 201 -24.96 16.13 -16.88
C ASP A 201 -23.44 16.21 -16.64
N VAL A 202 -22.79 17.28 -17.12
CA VAL A 202 -21.40 17.56 -16.81
C VAL A 202 -21.24 17.77 -15.30
N GLY A 203 -20.40 16.96 -14.66
CA GLY A 203 -20.18 16.97 -13.20
C GLY A 203 -19.51 18.24 -12.64
N TYR A 204 -19.39 19.30 -13.44
CA TYR A 204 -18.88 20.60 -13.06
C TYR A 204 -19.66 21.69 -13.81
N GLY A 205 -19.93 22.81 -13.15
CA GLY A 205 -20.69 23.92 -13.74
C GLY A 205 -22.16 23.95 -13.29
N PRO A 206 -23.03 24.69 -13.98
CA PRO A 206 -24.37 25.01 -13.50
C PRO A 206 -25.44 23.92 -13.75
N GLY A 207 -25.06 22.74 -14.26
CA GLY A 207 -25.99 21.63 -14.57
C GLY A 207 -26.82 21.83 -15.85
N TRP A 208 -26.49 22.83 -16.66
CA TRP A 208 -27.11 23.09 -17.95
C TRP A 208 -26.08 23.63 -18.96
N SER A 209 -26.40 23.45 -20.24
CA SER A 209 -25.64 24.00 -21.37
C SER A 209 -26.57 24.76 -22.30
N CYS A 210 -26.06 25.79 -22.97
CA CYS A 210 -26.83 26.57 -23.92
C CYS A 210 -27.16 25.75 -25.18
N ASP A 211 -28.34 25.99 -25.75
CA ASP A 211 -28.69 25.46 -27.07
C ASP A 211 -27.69 25.95 -28.13
N ARG A 212 -27.53 25.17 -29.20
CA ARG A 212 -26.68 25.55 -30.33
C ARG A 212 -27.16 26.88 -30.92
N GLY A 213 -26.24 27.83 -31.06
CA GLY A 213 -26.53 29.21 -31.47
C GLY A 213 -26.62 30.20 -30.31
N PHE A 214 -26.47 29.73 -29.06
CA PHE A 214 -26.47 30.57 -27.86
C PHE A 214 -25.17 30.39 -27.07
N ALA A 215 -24.69 31.46 -26.46
CA ALA A 215 -23.51 31.49 -25.61
C ALA A 215 -23.89 31.82 -24.15
N ALA A 216 -23.18 31.20 -23.20
CA ALA A 216 -23.37 31.45 -21.78
C ALA A 216 -23.01 32.90 -21.42
N SER A 217 -23.80 33.47 -20.52
CA SER A 217 -23.74 34.84 -20.00
C SER A 217 -24.17 34.84 -18.52
N ASP A 218 -24.04 35.97 -17.83
CA ASP A 218 -24.38 36.09 -16.41
C ASP A 218 -25.85 35.73 -16.11
N ASP A 219 -26.77 36.05 -17.03
CA ASP A 219 -28.21 35.82 -16.89
C ASP A 219 -28.73 34.56 -17.65
N GLY A 220 -27.83 33.66 -18.09
CA GLY A 220 -28.18 32.43 -18.82
C GLY A 220 -27.62 32.38 -20.23
N CYS A 221 -28.47 32.15 -21.24
CA CYS A 221 -28.04 31.92 -22.63
C CYS A 221 -28.47 33.03 -23.59
N THR A 222 -27.48 33.71 -24.17
CA THR A 222 -27.69 34.81 -25.13
C THR A 222 -27.42 34.36 -26.56
N ALA A 223 -28.21 34.83 -27.52
CA ALA A 223 -28.04 34.46 -28.92
C ALA A 223 -26.67 34.95 -29.42
N ILE A 224 -25.96 34.09 -30.15
CA ILE A 224 -24.69 34.44 -30.77
C ILE A 224 -24.98 35.33 -31.98
N ASP A 225 -24.48 36.56 -31.93
CA ASP A 225 -24.39 37.40 -33.12
C ASP A 225 -23.31 36.82 -34.03
N LEU A 226 -23.75 36.17 -35.11
CA LEU A 226 -22.88 35.47 -36.05
C LEU A 226 -22.49 36.43 -37.18
N PRO A 227 -21.23 36.91 -37.23
CA PRO A 227 -20.83 37.86 -38.26
C PRO A 227 -20.74 37.20 -39.64
N ASP A 228 -20.73 38.03 -40.69
CA ASP A 228 -20.50 37.56 -42.06
C ASP A 228 -19.19 36.75 -42.17
N ASN A 229 -19.22 35.67 -42.94
CA ASN A 229 -18.10 34.74 -43.12
C ASN A 229 -17.68 34.03 -41.81
N ALA A 230 -18.61 33.84 -40.86
CA ALA A 230 -18.45 32.97 -39.70
C ALA A 230 -19.46 31.80 -39.70
N HIS A 231 -19.12 30.74 -38.96
CA HIS A 231 -19.98 29.60 -38.69
C HIS A 231 -19.86 29.20 -37.23
N LEU A 232 -20.90 28.57 -36.68
CA LEU A 232 -20.84 28.02 -35.32
C LEU A 232 -19.79 26.90 -35.26
N ASP A 233 -19.01 26.87 -34.18
CA ASP A 233 -18.01 25.83 -33.94
C ASP A 233 -18.66 24.45 -33.69
N ARG A 234 -17.83 23.45 -33.39
CA ARG A 234 -18.33 22.10 -33.09
C ARG A 234 -19.28 22.09 -31.88
N SER A 235 -18.96 22.83 -30.82
CA SER A 235 -19.83 22.93 -29.63
C SER A 235 -21.16 23.58 -29.96
N GLY A 236 -21.16 24.55 -30.88
CA GLY A 236 -22.34 25.31 -31.22
C GLY A 236 -22.59 26.52 -30.31
N ASN A 237 -21.77 26.71 -29.27
CA ASN A 237 -21.88 27.81 -28.31
C ASN A 237 -20.78 28.88 -28.50
N ARG A 238 -19.99 28.76 -29.58
CA ARG A 238 -19.04 29.76 -30.08
C ARG A 238 -19.06 29.73 -31.61
N TRP A 239 -18.37 30.68 -32.23
CA TRP A 239 -18.22 30.75 -33.68
C TRP A 239 -16.75 30.87 -34.10
N GLU A 240 -16.49 30.40 -35.31
CA GLU A 240 -15.20 30.45 -35.99
C GLU A 240 -15.37 31.05 -37.38
N CYS A 241 -14.32 31.70 -37.88
CA CYS A 241 -14.32 32.21 -39.24
C CYS A 241 -14.31 31.08 -40.26
N HIS A 242 -14.92 31.31 -41.43
CA HIS A 242 -14.81 30.42 -42.57
C HIS A 242 -13.35 30.30 -43.01
N SER A 243 -13.04 29.23 -43.74
CA SER A 243 -11.74 29.06 -44.36
C SER A 243 -11.33 30.31 -45.16
N ASN A 244 -10.07 30.74 -45.00
CA ASN A 244 -9.49 31.97 -45.56
C ASN A 244 -9.90 33.29 -44.91
N PHE A 245 -10.64 33.28 -43.80
CA PHE A 245 -10.93 34.48 -43.01
C PHE A 245 -10.28 34.42 -41.63
N ARG A 246 -9.80 35.56 -41.13
CA ARG A 246 -9.23 35.72 -39.79
C ARG A 246 -10.08 36.64 -38.93
N ARG A 247 -10.18 36.28 -37.65
CA ARG A 247 -10.92 37.05 -36.64
C ARG A 247 -10.23 38.38 -36.33
N SER A 248 -10.95 39.49 -36.49
CA SER A 248 -10.51 40.84 -36.13
C SER A 248 -11.71 41.66 -35.64
N GLN A 249 -11.62 42.23 -34.43
CA GLN A 249 -12.66 43.07 -33.80
C GLN A 249 -14.08 42.47 -33.86
N GLY A 250 -14.22 41.17 -33.59
CA GLY A 250 -15.53 40.49 -33.61
C GLY A 250 -16.09 40.21 -35.01
N ARG A 251 -15.28 40.35 -36.07
CA ARG A 251 -15.65 40.04 -37.45
C ARG A 251 -14.65 39.09 -38.10
N CYS A 252 -15.02 38.54 -39.25
CA CYS A 252 -14.16 37.72 -40.09
C CYS A 252 -13.74 38.51 -41.34
N LEU A 253 -12.45 38.82 -41.44
CA LEU A 253 -11.85 39.52 -42.58
C LEU A 253 -11.02 38.55 -43.42
N LEU A 254 -11.04 38.70 -44.75
CA LEU A 254 -10.27 37.85 -45.65
C LEU A 254 -8.77 37.92 -45.29
N ASN A 255 -8.08 36.78 -45.34
CA ASN A 255 -6.64 36.73 -45.19
C ASN A 255 -5.99 37.41 -46.41
N ASP A 256 -5.15 38.42 -46.16
CA ASP A 256 -4.21 38.96 -47.16
C ASP A 256 -3.08 37.94 -47.45
#